data_AF-A0A969UA62-F1
#
_entry.id   AF-A0A969UA62-F1
#
_cell.length_a   1.000
_cell.length_b   1.000
_cell.length_c   1.000
_cell.angle_alpha   90.00
_cell.angle_beta   90.00
_cell.angle_gamma   90.00
#
_symmetry.space_group_name_H-M   'P 1'
#
loop_
_entity.id
_entity.type
_entity.pdbx_description
1 polymer ?
#
loop_
_entity_poly.entity_id
_entity_poly.type
_entity_poly.pdbx_seq_one_letter_code
_entity_poly.pdbx_strand_id
1 'polypeptide(L)'
;MAKPVEKKQVLKMLEQMEDEETSKQQALSVAHDENVSAWIEAIAQWLNQALIPSQGIWFSDLSAALGESPMSMSPIKIFLALLLGGYQLQQPGGFYSDILVKAPIDELSQPQKLNP
;
A
#
# COMPACT_ATOMS: atom_id res chain seq x y z
N MET A 1 -54.27 -15.65 3.23
CA MET A 1 -54.33 -16.29 1.89
C MET A 1 -53.04 -15.91 1.15
N ALA A 2 -52.10 -16.85 1.00
CA ALA A 2 -50.86 -16.59 0.28
C ALA A 2 -51.13 -16.68 -1.23
N LYS A 3 -50.88 -15.60 -1.98
CA LYS A 3 -50.99 -15.60 -3.44
C LYS A 3 -49.84 -16.42 -4.03
N PRO A 4 -50.08 -17.24 -5.06
CA PRO A 4 -49.01 -18.04 -5.68
C PRO A 4 -47.98 -17.09 -6.32
N VAL A 5 -46.73 -17.21 -5.89
CA VAL A 5 -45.61 -16.44 -6.45
C VAL A 5 -45.19 -17.11 -7.75
N GLU A 6 -45.13 -16.37 -8.85
CA GLU A 6 -44.70 -16.91 -10.14
C GLU A 6 -43.22 -17.31 -10.06
N LYS A 7 -42.91 -18.58 -10.36
CA LYS A 7 -41.55 -19.13 -10.29
C LYS A 7 -40.52 -18.32 -11.09
N LYS A 8 -40.92 -17.71 -12.21
CA LYS A 8 -40.07 -16.82 -13.02
C LYS A 8 -39.63 -15.57 -12.27
N GLN A 9 -40.48 -15.05 -11.38
CA GLN A 9 -40.19 -13.86 -10.58
C GLN A 9 -39.20 -14.18 -9.46
N VAL A 10 -39.28 -15.40 -8.90
CA VAL A 10 -38.31 -15.91 -7.92
C VAL A 10 -36.95 -16.15 -8.57
N LEU A 11 -36.90 -16.75 -9.77
CA LEU A 11 -35.65 -16.95 -10.52
C LEU A 11 -34.93 -15.63 -10.80
N LYS A 12 -35.68 -14.61 -11.23
CA LYS A 12 -35.11 -13.27 -11.48
C LYS A 12 -34.55 -12.60 -10.22
N MET A 13 -35.19 -12.80 -9.07
CA MET A 13 -34.65 -12.30 -7.79
C MET A 13 -33.37 -13.02 -7.39
N LEU A 14 -33.26 -14.32 -7.65
CA LEU A 14 -32.05 -15.10 -7.35
C LEU A 14 -30.87 -14.66 -8.23
N GLU A 15 -31.10 -14.49 -9.54
CA GLU A 15 -30.08 -13.98 -10.47
C GLU A 15 -29.55 -12.60 -10.04
N GLN A 16 -30.45 -11.68 -9.64
CA GLN A 16 -30.06 -10.35 -9.14
C GLN A 16 -29.24 -10.40 -7.85
N MET A 17 -29.54 -11.35 -6.94
CA MET A 17 -28.77 -11.53 -5.71
C MET A 17 -27.37 -12.10 -5.99
N GLU A 18 -27.25 -13.03 -6.94
CA GLU A 18 -25.96 -13.61 -7.34
C GLU A 18 -25.05 -12.56 -8.02
N ASP A 19 -25.61 -11.69 -8.86
CA ASP A 19 -24.89 -10.57 -9.49
C ASP A 19 -24.41 -9.53 -8.45
N GLU A 20 -25.21 -9.25 -7.43
CA GLU A 20 -24.83 -8.35 -6.34
C GLU A 20 -23.73 -8.94 -5.43
N GLU A 21 -23.78 -10.24 -5.14
CA GLU A 21 -22.74 -10.92 -4.36
C GLU A 21 -21.41 -11.00 -5.10
N THR A 22 -21.43 -11.32 -6.39
CA THR A 22 -20.22 -11.34 -7.22
C THR A 22 -19.61 -9.95 -7.37
N SER A 23 -20.42 -8.90 -7.51
CA SER A 23 -19.93 -7.51 -7.53
C SER A 23 -19.27 -7.10 -6.20
N LYS A 24 -19.85 -7.50 -5.06
CA LYS A 24 -19.24 -7.27 -3.73
C LYS A 24 -17.93 -8.03 -3.54
N GLN A 25 -17.88 -9.28 -3.99
CA GLN A 25 -16.65 -10.09 -3.93
C GLN A 25 -15.54 -9.51 -4.79
N GLN A 26 -15.87 -8.99 -5.98
CA GLN A 26 -14.91 -8.28 -6.83
C GLN A 26 -14.40 -6.99 -6.16
N ALA A 27 -15.30 -6.18 -5.59
CA ALA A 27 -14.91 -4.97 -4.86
C ALA A 27 -14.00 -5.28 -3.65
N LEU A 28 -14.31 -6.36 -2.91
CA LEU A 28 -13.49 -6.83 -1.79
C LEU A 28 -12.13 -7.39 -2.26
N SER A 29 -12.09 -8.06 -3.41
CA SER A 29 -10.84 -8.56 -4.00
C SER A 29 -9.91 -7.43 -4.42
N VAL A 30 -10.44 -6.32 -4.94
CA VAL A 30 -9.65 -5.14 -5.30
C VAL A 30 -9.06 -4.47 -4.05
N ALA A 31 -9.79 -4.43 -2.94
CA ALA A 31 -9.29 -3.90 -1.67
C ALA A 31 -8.20 -4.78 -1.01
N HIS A 32 -8.12 -6.07 -1.36
CA HIS A 32 -7.06 -6.97 -0.87
C HIS A 32 -5.78 -6.97 -1.72
N ASP A 33 -5.83 -6.46 -2.96
CA ASP A 33 -4.64 -6.32 -3.82
C ASP A 33 -3.70 -5.21 -3.33
N GLU A 34 -4.22 -4.29 -2.51
CA GLU A 34 -3.48 -3.21 -1.86
C GLU A 34 -2.87 -3.67 -0.53
N ASN A 35 -1.92 -4.62 -0.59
CA ASN A 35 -1.14 -5.01 0.59
C ASN A 35 -0.08 -3.95 0.93
N VAL A 36 -0.54 -2.81 1.46
CA VAL A 36 0.30 -1.68 1.88
C VAL A 36 1.36 -2.11 2.89
N SER A 37 1.02 -3.01 3.82
CA SER A 37 1.97 -3.53 4.81
C SER A 37 3.16 -4.24 4.15
N ALA A 38 2.90 -5.09 3.14
CA ALA A 38 3.97 -5.73 2.37
C ALA A 38 4.84 -4.70 1.62
N TRP A 39 4.24 -3.60 1.16
CA TRP A 39 4.99 -2.54 0.50
C TRP A 39 5.90 -1.79 1.48
N ILE A 40 5.40 -1.46 2.67
CA ILE A 40 6.16 -0.84 3.75
C ILE A 40 7.34 -1.75 4.15
N GLU A 41 7.09 -3.04 4.33
CA GLU A 41 8.12 -4.02 4.69
C GLU A 41 9.21 -4.13 3.62
N ALA A 42 8.85 -4.22 2.34
CA ALA A 42 9.83 -4.34 1.28
C ALA A 42 10.69 -3.07 1.12
N ILE A 43 10.10 -1.88 1.31
CA ILE A 43 10.85 -0.61 1.36
C ILE A 43 11.81 -0.63 2.56
N ALA A 44 11.33 -1.00 3.75
CA ALA A 44 12.17 -1.06 4.94
C ALA A 44 13.35 -2.04 4.77
N GLN A 45 13.11 -3.22 4.21
CA GLN A 45 14.16 -4.20 3.92
C GLN A 45 15.20 -3.63 2.94
N TRP A 46 14.74 -2.99 1.87
CA TRP A 46 15.63 -2.38 0.89
C TRP A 46 16.48 -1.25 1.49
N LEU A 47 15.87 -0.34 2.24
CA LEU A 47 16.56 0.77 2.89
C LEU A 47 17.63 0.27 3.89
N ASN A 48 17.32 -0.79 4.65
CA ASN A 48 18.26 -1.43 5.58
C ASN A 48 19.43 -2.11 4.86
N GLN A 49 19.18 -2.79 3.74
CA GLN A 49 20.23 -3.45 2.95
C GLN A 49 21.15 -2.46 2.25
N ALA A 50 20.60 -1.35 1.75
CA ALA A 50 21.34 -0.34 1.02
C ALA A 50 22.24 0.55 1.92
N LEU A 51 22.25 0.33 3.25
CA LEU A 51 23.03 1.11 4.23
C LEU A 51 22.86 2.62 4.04
N ILE A 52 21.61 3.05 3.84
CA ILE A 52 21.37 4.44 3.44
C ILE A 52 21.79 5.38 4.58
N PRO A 53 22.67 6.35 4.29
CA PRO A 53 23.11 7.30 5.30
C PRO A 53 21.93 8.13 5.82
N SER A 54 22.05 8.64 7.06
CA SER A 54 21.01 9.40 7.77
C SER A 54 20.47 10.64 7.02
N GLN A 55 21.16 11.03 5.94
CA GLN A 55 20.79 12.09 5.02
C GLN A 55 19.56 11.77 4.14
N GLY A 56 19.14 10.51 4.01
CA GLY A 56 17.96 10.09 3.24
C GLY A 56 18.27 9.74 1.78
N ILE A 57 17.23 9.37 1.02
CA ILE A 57 17.29 8.98 -0.39
C ILE A 57 16.25 9.74 -1.21
N TRP A 58 16.55 10.10 -2.45
CA TRP A 58 15.58 10.69 -3.35
C TRP A 58 14.52 9.67 -3.79
N PHE A 59 13.28 10.13 -3.92
CA PHE A 59 12.16 9.28 -4.31
C PHE A 59 12.35 8.72 -5.71
N SER A 60 12.93 9.48 -6.65
CA SER A 60 13.28 8.97 -7.97
C SER A 60 14.25 7.78 -7.91
N ASP A 61 15.34 7.89 -7.15
CA ASP A 61 16.32 6.82 -6.96
C ASP A 61 15.69 5.58 -6.30
N LEU A 62 14.88 5.79 -5.26
CA LEU A 62 14.14 4.73 -4.58
C LEU A 62 13.17 4.03 -5.55
N SER A 63 12.46 4.80 -6.38
CA SER A 63 11.50 4.27 -7.34
C SER A 63 12.16 3.46 -8.45
N ALA A 64 13.33 3.88 -8.92
CA ALA A 64 14.11 3.13 -9.89
C ALA A 64 14.61 1.80 -9.27
N ALA A 65 15.14 1.84 -8.05
CA ALA A 65 15.66 0.66 -7.38
C ALA A 65 14.58 -0.39 -7.07
N LEU A 66 13.39 0.04 -6.64
CA LEU A 66 12.27 -0.85 -6.33
C LEU A 66 11.45 -1.26 -7.55
N GLY A 67 11.55 -0.53 -8.67
CA GLY A 67 10.97 -0.91 -9.95
C GLY A 67 11.62 -2.17 -10.54
N GLU A 68 12.93 -2.34 -10.30
CA GLU A 68 13.74 -3.50 -10.68
C GLU A 68 13.65 -4.67 -9.66
N SER A 69 12.92 -4.48 -8.56
CA SER A 69 12.71 -5.51 -7.54
C SER A 69 11.77 -6.62 -8.04
N PRO A 70 11.89 -7.87 -7.56
CA PRO A 70 11.01 -8.98 -7.93
C PRO A 70 9.51 -8.73 -7.71
N MET A 71 9.14 -7.74 -6.88
CA MET A 71 7.75 -7.34 -6.64
C MET A 71 7.25 -6.25 -7.63
N SER A 72 8.13 -5.70 -8.48
CA SER A 72 7.91 -4.60 -9.43
C SER A 72 6.95 -3.55 -8.89
N MET A 73 7.45 -2.69 -8.00
CA MET A 73 6.61 -1.65 -7.40
C MET A 73 6.46 -0.47 -8.35
N SER A 74 5.20 -0.15 -8.68
CA SER A 74 4.85 1.14 -9.28
C SER A 74 5.25 2.29 -8.36
N PRO A 75 5.70 3.44 -8.89
CA PRO A 75 5.95 4.66 -8.11
C PRO A 75 4.78 5.05 -7.20
N ILE A 76 3.54 4.79 -7.63
CA ILE A 76 2.34 5.09 -6.83
C ILE A 76 2.29 4.21 -5.57
N LYS A 77 2.60 2.91 -5.69
CA LYS A 77 2.64 1.97 -4.54
C LYS A 77 3.72 2.38 -3.54
N ILE A 78 4.89 2.77 -4.05
CA ILE A 78 6.00 3.27 -3.23
C ILE A 78 5.56 4.54 -2.50
N PHE A 79 4.98 5.50 -3.22
CA PHE A 79 4.53 6.75 -2.62
C PHE A 79 3.46 6.55 -1.53
N LEU A 80 2.48 5.67 -1.77
CA LEU A 80 1.47 5.30 -0.77
C LEU A 80 2.10 4.63 0.46
N ALA A 81 3.02 3.70 0.25
CA ALA A 81 3.72 3.03 1.34
C ALA A 81 4.59 4.01 2.16
N LEU A 82 5.20 5.01 1.53
CA LEU A 82 5.95 6.05 2.24
C LEU A 82 5.03 6.94 3.09
N LEU A 83 3.88 7.37 2.54
CA LEU A 83 2.90 8.18 3.26
C LEU A 83 2.28 7.43 4.44
N LEU A 84 2.03 6.13 4.29
CA LEU A 84 1.37 5.31 5.31
C LEU A 84 2.35 4.61 6.26
N GLY A 85 3.62 4.50 5.89
CA GLY A 85 4.68 3.82 6.65
C GLY A 85 5.45 4.71 7.63
N GLY A 86 5.01 5.95 7.86
CA GLY A 86 5.63 6.86 8.83
C GLY A 86 6.96 7.48 8.40
N TYR A 87 7.31 7.39 7.11
CA TYR A 87 8.52 7.99 6.55
C TYR A 87 8.41 9.51 6.51
N GLN A 88 9.55 10.19 6.69
CA GLN A 88 9.58 11.65 6.55
C GLN A 88 9.88 12.02 5.10
N LEU A 89 8.96 12.75 4.48
CA LEU A 89 9.09 13.29 3.13
C LEU A 89 9.45 14.78 3.20
N GLN A 90 10.55 15.18 2.56
CA GLN A 90 10.97 16.57 2.46
C GLN A 90 11.10 16.96 0.99
N GLN A 91 10.47 18.07 0.59
CA GLN A 91 10.59 18.61 -0.76
C GLN A 91 11.32 19.96 -0.68
N PRO A 92 12.65 19.99 -0.80
CA PRO A 92 13.43 21.22 -0.65
C PRO A 92 13.30 22.21 -1.83
N GLY A 93 12.52 21.87 -2.86
CA GLY A 93 12.32 22.65 -4.07
C GLY A 93 10.88 23.14 -4.28
N GLY A 94 10.49 23.28 -5.55
CA GLY A 94 9.13 23.65 -5.94
C GLY A 94 8.18 22.45 -5.94
N PHE A 95 6.91 22.68 -6.27
CA PHE A 95 5.85 21.68 -6.20
C PHE A 95 6.11 20.39 -7.00
N TYR A 96 6.84 20.48 -8.12
CA TYR A 96 7.21 19.33 -8.97
C TYR A 96 8.67 18.90 -8.78
N SER A 97 9.34 19.38 -7.74
CA SER A 97 10.71 18.94 -7.41
C SER A 97 10.67 17.57 -6.76
N ASP A 98 11.79 16.86 -6.83
CA ASP A 98 11.92 15.54 -6.24
C ASP A 98 11.78 15.59 -4.70
N ILE A 99 11.40 14.46 -4.13
CA ILE A 99 11.09 14.29 -2.72
C ILE A 99 12.23 13.51 -2.07
N LEU A 100 12.82 14.07 -1.02
CA LEU A 100 13.77 13.38 -0.17
C LEU A 100 13.01 12.55 0.87
N VAL A 101 13.26 11.25 0.87
CA VAL A 101 12.70 10.26 1.78
C VAL A 101 13.70 10.00 2.89
N LYS A 102 13.25 10.08 4.14
CA LYS A 102 14.02 9.74 5.34
C LYS A 102 13.33 8.63 6.12
N ALA A 103 14.13 7.90 6.89
CA ALA A 103 13.68 6.83 7.77
C ALA A 103 12.49 7.24 8.65
N PRO A 104 11.63 6.28 9.05
CA PRO A 104 10.42 6.58 9.77
C PRO A 104 10.71 7.25 11.12
N ILE A 105 9.84 8.21 11.47
CA ILE A 105 10.03 9.10 12.63
C ILE A 105 10.07 8.34 13.97
N ASP A 106 9.53 7.12 14.01
CA ASP A 106 9.36 6.32 15.24
C ASP A 106 10.61 5.51 15.67
N GLU A 107 11.59 5.29 14.79
CA GLU A 107 12.78 4.47 15.14
C GLU A 107 13.91 5.24 15.86
N LEU A 108 13.74 6.54 16.12
CA LEU A 108 14.66 7.33 16.96
C LEU A 108 14.14 7.58 18.39
N SER A 109 13.00 7.00 18.78
CA SER A 109 12.43 7.15 20.14
C SER A 109 12.56 5.92 21.05
N GLN A 110 13.25 4.85 20.62
CA GLN A 110 13.69 3.82 21.57
C GLN A 110 15.19 3.97 21.84
N PRO A 111 15.60 4.50 23.02
CA PRO A 111 16.95 4.26 23.48
C PRO A 111 17.12 2.74 23.53
N GLN A 112 18.11 2.22 22.80
CA GLN A 112 18.67 0.89 23.03
C GLN A 112 18.69 0.67 24.53
N LYS A 113 17.85 -0.25 25.01
CA LYS A 113 18.04 -0.87 26.33
C LYS A 113 19.34 -1.63 26.24
N LEU A 114 20.43 -0.91 26.50
CA LEU A 114 21.66 -1.49 26.97
C LEU A 114 21.28 -2.22 28.26
N ASN A 115 21.28 -3.55 28.22
CA ASN A 115 21.26 -4.33 29.45
C ASN A 115 22.52 -5.21 29.48
N PRO A 116 23.08 -5.38 30.69
CA PRO A 116 24.50 -5.62 30.97
C PRO A 116 24.99 -7.04 30.67
#